data_AF-A0A1S3X9G8-F1
#
_entry.id   AF-A0A1S3X9G8-F1
#
_cell.length_a   1.000
_cell.length_b   1.000
_cell.length_c   1.000
_cell.angle_alpha   90.00
_cell.angle_beta   90.00
_cell.angle_gamma   90.00
#
_symmetry.space_group_name_H-M   'P 1'
#
loop_
_entity.id
_entity.type
_entity.pdbx_description
1 polymer ?
#
loop_
_entity_poly.entity_id
_entity_poly.type
_entity_poly.pdbx_seq_one_letter_code
_entity_poly.pdbx_strand_id
1 'polypeptide(L)'
;MACFPQMLLKKKPTYQWIHKLMEEMETEIACIRLGSFHVIVVTSPELACQFLREQDSLFSSRRTCMSATLVSNGYLTSVFLPIGDQWMKMRRFLGSHVLSQSSHQWLRHKRDEEADHLLRFVYNQYCSIDEPVTINLRKVTRYYCANVVKNMIFSKRLLGKRITGKNGGPSVEEEDEEQVEALFTLLGYLFSFSISEYLPWLSGFDLDGHKAIIKKAYVKATKLIDHDH
;
A
#
# COMPACT_ATOMS: atom_id res chain seq x y z
N MET A 1 -29.96 -9.02 -11.63
CA MET A 1 -29.03 -8.28 -12.52
C MET A 1 -28.45 -7.12 -11.70
N ALA A 2 -27.31 -7.32 -11.05
CA ALA A 2 -26.70 -6.26 -10.24
C ALA A 2 -26.06 -5.20 -11.14
N CYS A 3 -26.43 -3.95 -10.95
CA CYS A 3 -26.09 -2.87 -11.86
C CYS A 3 -24.96 -2.01 -11.28
N PHE A 4 -24.00 -1.61 -12.12
CA PHE A 4 -22.88 -0.72 -11.76
C PHE A 4 -23.28 0.53 -10.92
N PRO A 5 -24.42 1.20 -11.18
CA PRO A 5 -24.89 2.30 -10.33
C PRO A 5 -25.23 1.89 -8.89
N GLN A 6 -25.70 0.67 -8.65
CA GLN A 6 -25.99 0.18 -7.28
C GLN A 6 -24.72 0.02 -6.45
N MET A 7 -23.60 -0.32 -7.08
CA MET A 7 -22.29 -0.37 -6.42
C MET A 7 -21.87 1.02 -5.93
N LEU A 8 -22.02 2.04 -6.78
CA LEU A 8 -21.63 3.43 -6.46
C LEU A 8 -22.48 4.03 -5.33
N LEU A 9 -23.77 3.68 -5.27
CA LEU A 9 -24.69 4.21 -4.26
C LEU A 9 -24.48 3.62 -2.86
N LYS A 10 -23.93 2.39 -2.74
CA LYS A 10 -23.85 1.68 -1.46
C LYS A 10 -22.71 2.12 -0.53
N LYS A 11 -21.80 3.01 -0.95
CA LYS A 11 -20.63 3.50 -0.18
C LYS A 11 -19.80 2.42 0.53
N LYS A 12 -19.92 1.15 0.13
CA LYS A 12 -19.11 0.03 0.63
C LYS A 12 -17.87 -0.14 -0.26
N PRO A 13 -16.77 -0.69 0.27
CA PRO A 13 -15.64 -1.09 -0.56
C PRO A 13 -16.09 -2.02 -1.70
N THR A 14 -15.55 -1.81 -2.90
CA THR A 14 -15.93 -2.55 -4.12
C THR A 14 -15.86 -4.07 -3.92
N TYR A 15 -14.83 -4.57 -3.24
CA TYR A 15 -14.67 -6.02 -3.01
C TYR A 15 -15.81 -6.63 -2.18
N GLN A 16 -16.37 -5.89 -1.21
CA GLN A 16 -17.50 -6.37 -0.40
C GLN A 16 -18.79 -6.43 -1.22
N TRP A 17 -18.99 -5.46 -2.11
CA TRP A 17 -20.11 -5.48 -3.03
C TRP A 17 -20.00 -6.64 -4.02
N ILE A 18 -18.81 -6.87 -4.59
CA ILE A 18 -18.53 -8.01 -5.46
C ILE A 18 -18.77 -9.33 -4.73
N HIS A 19 -18.25 -9.49 -3.51
CA HIS A 19 -18.44 -10.72 -2.74
C HIS A 19 -19.91 -11.03 -2.49
N LYS A 20 -20.68 -10.03 -2.04
CA LYS A 20 -22.13 -10.18 -1.84
C LYS A 20 -22.87 -10.54 -3.13
N LEU A 21 -22.45 -9.97 -4.25
CA LEU A 21 -23.02 -10.32 -5.56
C LEU A 21 -22.72 -11.78 -5.93
N MET A 22 -21.51 -12.27 -5.67
CA MET A 22 -21.16 -13.68 -5.90
C MET A 22 -22.00 -14.63 -5.04
N GLU A 23 -22.22 -14.28 -3.76
CA GLU A 23 -23.12 -15.03 -2.86
C GLU A 23 -24.57 -15.06 -3.39
N GLU A 24 -25.11 -13.91 -3.81
CA GLU A 24 -26.47 -13.81 -4.36
C GLU A 24 -26.64 -14.58 -5.69
N MET A 25 -25.56 -14.78 -6.45
CA MET A 25 -25.55 -15.55 -7.70
C MET A 25 -25.27 -17.04 -7.48
N GLU A 26 -24.97 -17.46 -6.24
CA GLU A 26 -24.60 -18.84 -5.89
C GLU A 26 -23.52 -19.42 -6.83
N THR A 27 -22.47 -18.62 -7.09
CA THR A 27 -21.40 -19.01 -8.02
C THR A 27 -20.02 -18.68 -7.49
N GLU A 28 -19.04 -19.49 -7.90
CA GLU A 28 -17.64 -19.31 -7.53
C GLU A 28 -16.83 -18.58 -8.60
N ILE A 29 -17.41 -18.40 -9.80
CA ILE A 29 -16.80 -17.66 -10.90
C ILE A 29 -17.86 -16.91 -11.70
N ALA A 30 -17.65 -15.61 -11.91
CA ALA A 30 -18.56 -14.79 -12.70
C ALA A 30 -17.82 -13.76 -13.55
N CYS A 31 -18.36 -13.48 -14.72
CA CYS A 31 -17.95 -12.35 -15.55
C CYS A 31 -18.91 -11.18 -15.32
N ILE A 32 -18.44 -10.12 -14.68
CA ILE A 32 -19.22 -8.93 -14.35
C ILE A 32 -18.75 -7.79 -15.26
N ARG A 33 -19.69 -7.11 -15.91
CA ARG A 33 -19.40 -5.91 -16.68
C ARG A 33 -19.40 -4.68 -15.76
N LEU A 34 -18.24 -4.10 -15.52
CA LEU A 34 -18.07 -2.83 -14.80
C LEU A 34 -17.75 -1.72 -15.80
N GLY A 35 -18.77 -0.92 -16.14
CA GLY A 35 -18.64 0.13 -17.15
C GLY A 35 -18.23 -0.45 -18.52
N SER A 36 -17.08 0.00 -19.01
CA SER A 36 -16.51 -0.46 -20.28
C SER A 36 -15.71 -1.77 -20.20
N PHE A 37 -15.59 -2.38 -19.01
CA PHE A 37 -14.70 -3.53 -18.80
C PHE A 37 -15.44 -4.77 -18.31
N HIS A 38 -14.93 -5.92 -18.70
CA HIS A 38 -15.30 -7.21 -18.12
C HIS A 38 -14.31 -7.57 -17.02
N VAL A 39 -14.83 -7.91 -15.85
CA VAL A 39 -14.06 -8.35 -14.68
C VAL A 39 -14.49 -9.77 -14.38
N ILE A 40 -13.53 -10.70 -14.44
CA ILE A 40 -13.73 -12.07 -14.00
C ILE A 40 -13.44 -12.10 -12.51
N VAL A 41 -14.43 -12.49 -11.72
CA VAL A 41 -14.34 -12.64 -10.27
C VAL A 41 -14.32 -14.11 -9.95
N VAL A 42 -13.40 -14.50 -9.06
CA VAL A 42 -13.23 -15.86 -8.58
C VAL A 42 -13.22 -15.84 -7.06
N THR A 43 -14.03 -16.69 -6.43
CA THR A 43 -14.11 -16.83 -4.96
C THR A 43 -13.68 -18.21 -4.45
N SER A 44 -13.58 -19.22 -5.32
CA SER A 44 -13.02 -20.54 -4.96
C SER A 44 -11.48 -20.50 -4.87
N PRO A 45 -10.89 -21.04 -3.79
CA PRO A 45 -9.44 -21.23 -3.67
C PRO A 45 -8.85 -22.14 -4.76
N GLU A 46 -9.57 -23.18 -5.17
CA GLU A 46 -9.15 -24.13 -6.20
C GLU A 46 -9.04 -23.43 -7.55
N LEU A 47 -10.07 -22.64 -7.91
CA LEU A 47 -10.04 -21.83 -9.12
C LEU A 47 -8.94 -20.75 -9.03
N ALA A 48 -8.79 -20.08 -7.88
CA ALA A 48 -7.71 -19.10 -7.71
C ALA A 48 -6.32 -19.73 -7.94
N CYS A 49 -6.11 -20.99 -7.53
CA CYS A 49 -4.88 -21.72 -7.81
C CYS A 49 -4.67 -21.95 -9.32
N GLN A 50 -5.73 -22.29 -10.05
CA GLN A 50 -5.67 -22.43 -11.51
C GLN A 50 -5.20 -21.12 -12.18
N PHE A 51 -5.74 -19.97 -11.78
CA PHE A 51 -5.36 -18.67 -12.35
C PHE A 51 -3.97 -18.18 -11.92
N LEU A 52 -3.64 -18.32 -10.63
CA LEU A 52 -2.47 -17.67 -10.03
C LEU A 52 -1.21 -18.54 -10.02
N ARG A 53 -1.35 -19.86 -10.25
CA ARG A 53 -0.23 -20.82 -10.22
C ARG A 53 -0.13 -21.60 -11.52
N GLU A 54 -1.17 -22.32 -11.91
CA GLU A 54 -1.10 -23.24 -13.06
C GLU A 54 -1.08 -22.49 -14.40
N GLN A 55 -1.85 -21.41 -14.50
CA GLN A 55 -1.96 -20.57 -15.70
C GLN A 55 -1.40 -19.16 -15.48
N ASP A 56 -0.45 -19.01 -14.56
CA ASP A 56 0.12 -17.71 -14.18
C ASP A 56 0.68 -16.95 -15.39
N SER A 57 1.33 -17.64 -16.32
CA SER A 57 1.87 -17.05 -17.56
C SER A 57 0.80 -16.36 -18.41
N LEU A 58 -0.45 -16.85 -18.40
CA LEU A 58 -1.57 -16.26 -19.14
C LEU A 58 -2.21 -15.09 -18.38
N PHE A 59 -2.29 -15.17 -17.05
CA PHE A 59 -3.03 -14.20 -16.22
C PHE A 59 -2.16 -13.22 -15.43
N SER A 60 -0.85 -13.30 -15.59
CA SER A 60 0.09 -12.47 -14.84
C SER A 60 0.07 -11.00 -15.31
N SER A 61 -0.41 -10.73 -16.53
CA SER A 61 -0.49 -9.37 -17.07
C SER A 61 -1.32 -8.46 -16.17
N ARG A 62 -0.78 -7.30 -15.80
CA ARG A 62 -1.50 -6.29 -15.02
C ARG A 62 -1.96 -5.18 -15.94
N ARG A 63 -3.24 -4.82 -15.82
CA ARG A 63 -3.76 -3.65 -16.50
C ARG A 63 -3.09 -2.39 -15.95
N THR A 64 -2.73 -1.47 -16.84
CA THR A 64 -2.35 -0.11 -16.47
C THR A 64 -3.56 0.63 -15.90
N CYS A 65 -3.44 1.08 -14.66
CA CYS A 65 -4.45 1.86 -13.98
C CYS A 65 -3.84 3.21 -13.54
N MET A 66 -4.64 4.26 -13.55
CA MET A 66 -4.25 5.62 -13.16
C MET A 66 -3.63 5.63 -11.78
N SER A 67 -4.23 4.93 -10.81
CA SER A 67 -3.73 4.92 -9.43
C SER A 67 -2.31 4.37 -9.34
N ALA A 68 -2.05 3.19 -9.93
CA ALA A 68 -0.71 2.62 -9.98
C ALA A 68 0.26 3.48 -10.81
N THR A 69 -0.21 4.12 -11.89
CA THR A 69 0.61 5.02 -12.72
C THR A 69 1.07 6.23 -11.92
N LEU A 70 0.17 6.87 -11.18
CA LEU A 70 0.48 8.04 -10.36
C LEU A 70 1.37 7.68 -9.15
N VAL A 71 1.08 6.57 -8.46
CA VAL A 71 1.90 6.10 -7.33
C VAL A 71 3.31 5.71 -7.78
N SER A 72 3.47 5.16 -8.98
CA SER A 72 4.74 4.71 -9.52
C SER A 72 5.49 5.75 -10.38
N ASN A 73 4.94 6.97 -10.50
CA ASN A 73 5.44 8.00 -11.41
C ASN A 73 5.65 7.50 -12.84
N GLY A 74 4.59 6.94 -13.45
CA GLY A 74 4.64 6.44 -14.82
C GLY A 74 5.39 5.13 -14.98
N TYR A 75 5.46 4.29 -13.93
CA TYR A 75 6.10 2.98 -13.93
C TYR A 75 7.61 2.97 -14.18
N LEU A 76 8.30 4.11 -14.08
CA LEU A 76 9.70 4.24 -14.49
C LEU A 76 10.67 3.28 -13.77
N THR A 77 10.39 2.89 -12.51
CA THR A 77 11.31 2.08 -11.69
C THR A 77 10.61 1.02 -10.82
N SER A 78 9.36 0.69 -11.12
CA SER A 78 8.48 0.04 -10.14
C SER A 78 8.20 -1.44 -10.41
N VAL A 79 8.02 -2.23 -9.34
CA VAL A 79 7.43 -3.59 -9.37
C VAL A 79 6.04 -3.60 -10.01
N PHE A 80 5.42 -2.43 -10.14
CA PHE A 80 4.13 -2.23 -10.79
C PHE A 80 4.19 -2.15 -12.32
N LEU A 81 5.39 -2.23 -12.93
CA LEU A 81 5.55 -2.29 -14.38
C LEU A 81 4.67 -3.38 -15.02
N PRO A 82 4.12 -3.13 -16.23
CA PRO A 82 3.57 -4.19 -17.06
C PRO A 82 4.60 -5.31 -17.26
N ILE A 83 4.13 -6.54 -17.46
CA ILE A 83 5.02 -7.68 -17.63
C ILE A 83 5.87 -7.51 -18.88
N GLY A 84 7.17 -7.74 -18.70
CA GLY A 84 8.20 -7.67 -19.72
C GLY A 84 9.57 -7.90 -19.10
N ASP A 85 10.62 -7.80 -19.91
CA ASP A 85 12.00 -8.09 -19.49
C ASP A 85 12.45 -7.25 -18.29
N GLN A 86 12.08 -5.96 -18.26
CA GLN A 86 12.42 -5.07 -17.15
C GLN A 86 11.75 -5.50 -15.85
N TRP A 87 10.46 -5.85 -15.90
CA TRP A 87 9.74 -6.36 -14.73
C TRP A 87 10.34 -7.68 -14.24
N MET A 88 10.65 -8.61 -15.14
CA MET A 88 11.28 -9.89 -14.77
C MET A 88 12.67 -9.69 -14.12
N LYS A 89 13.50 -8.81 -14.69
CA LYS A 89 14.81 -8.44 -14.13
C LYS A 89 14.67 -7.85 -12.73
N MET A 90 13.74 -6.91 -12.53
CA MET A 90 13.49 -6.30 -11.22
C MET A 90 12.97 -7.32 -10.21
N ARG A 91 12.01 -8.16 -10.59
CA ARG A 91 11.48 -9.22 -9.73
C ARG A 91 12.57 -10.20 -9.29
N ARG A 92 13.45 -10.61 -10.21
CA ARG A 92 14.59 -11.47 -9.90
C ARG A 92 15.56 -10.78 -8.95
N PHE A 93 15.92 -9.53 -9.23
CA PHE A 93 16.82 -8.74 -8.37
C PHE A 93 16.27 -8.61 -6.94
N LEU A 94 14.99 -8.21 -6.80
CA LEU A 94 14.33 -8.09 -5.51
C LEU A 94 14.30 -9.43 -4.78
N GLY A 95 13.91 -10.51 -5.45
CA GLY A 95 13.86 -11.84 -4.85
C GLY A 95 15.21 -12.36 -4.38
N SER A 96 16.27 -12.18 -5.18
CA SER A 96 17.58 -12.76 -4.86
C SER A 96 18.47 -11.87 -3.97
N HIS A 97 18.25 -10.55 -3.95
CA HIS A 97 19.11 -9.62 -3.22
C HIS A 97 18.40 -8.84 -2.11
N VAL A 98 17.13 -8.47 -2.27
CA VAL A 98 16.43 -7.62 -1.27
C VAL A 98 15.61 -8.48 -0.31
N LEU A 99 14.86 -9.44 -0.84
CA LEU A 99 13.92 -10.30 -0.13
C LEU A 99 14.46 -11.72 0.09
N SER A 100 15.77 -11.92 -0.12
CA SER A 100 16.41 -13.21 0.09
C SER A 100 16.57 -13.52 1.59
N GLN A 101 16.69 -14.81 1.90
CA GLN A 101 16.92 -15.26 3.28
C GLN A 101 18.21 -14.67 3.88
N SER A 102 19.27 -14.54 3.07
CA SER A 102 20.54 -13.94 3.49
C SER A 102 20.36 -12.46 3.86
N SER A 103 19.69 -11.67 3.01
CA SER A 103 19.39 -10.26 3.30
C SER A 103 18.47 -10.11 4.49
N HIS A 104 17.49 -11.00 4.65
CA HIS A 104 16.64 -11.03 5.82
C HIS A 104 17.45 -11.25 7.11
N GLN A 105 18.41 -12.19 7.11
CA GLN A 105 19.30 -12.44 8.26
C GLN A 105 20.24 -11.27 8.52
N TRP A 106 20.86 -10.72 7.48
CA TRP A 106 21.78 -9.57 7.59
C TRP A 106 21.11 -8.34 8.20
N LEU A 107 19.88 -8.05 7.80
CA LEU A 107 19.09 -6.91 8.29
C LEU A 107 18.33 -7.19 9.60
N ARG A 108 18.53 -8.36 10.22
CA ARG A 108 17.81 -8.74 11.44
C ARG A 108 18.01 -7.74 12.57
N HIS A 109 19.26 -7.36 12.83
CA HIS A 109 19.58 -6.42 13.92
C HIS A 109 18.81 -5.10 13.79
N LYS A 110 18.65 -4.56 12.57
CA LYS A 110 17.90 -3.32 12.34
C LYS A 110 16.42 -3.48 12.66
N ARG A 111 15.82 -4.62 12.35
CA ARG A 111 14.41 -4.90 12.66
C ARG A 111 14.19 -5.09 14.15
N ASP A 112 15.06 -5.85 14.80
CA ASP A 112 15.02 -6.08 16.25
C ASP A 112 15.14 -4.72 17.00
N GLU A 113 16.02 -3.84 16.52
CA GLU A 113 16.18 -2.50 17.09
C GLU A 113 14.94 -1.60 16.91
N GLU A 114 14.25 -1.64 15.75
CA GLU A 114 12.96 -0.92 15.61
C GLU A 114 11.87 -1.49 16.51
N ALA A 115 11.87 -2.80 16.73
CA ALA A 115 10.89 -3.45 17.62
C ALA A 115 11.13 -3.01 19.07
N ASP A 116 12.38 -2.97 19.51
CA ASP A 116 12.76 -2.45 20.83
C ASP A 116 12.34 -0.98 21.00
N HIS A 117 12.53 -0.15 19.97
CA HIS A 117 12.08 1.25 20.01
C HIS A 117 10.57 1.39 20.14
N LEU A 118 9.82 0.58 19.38
CA LEU A 118 8.37 0.53 19.49
C LEU A 118 7.92 0.16 20.91
N LEU A 119 8.52 -0.89 21.49
CA LEU A 119 8.21 -1.33 22.84
C LEU A 119 8.54 -0.28 23.89
N ARG A 120 9.71 0.35 23.80
CA ARG A 120 10.11 1.45 24.69
C ARG A 120 9.16 2.64 24.59
N PHE A 121 8.71 3.00 23.38
CA PHE A 121 7.75 4.07 23.18
C PHE A 121 6.41 3.80 23.87
N VAL A 122 5.88 2.59 23.70
CA VAL A 122 4.63 2.16 24.35
C VAL A 122 4.80 2.10 25.87
N TYR A 123 5.89 1.51 26.35
CA TYR A 123 6.21 1.39 27.77
C TYR A 123 6.34 2.76 28.44
N ASN A 124 7.09 3.68 27.84
CA ASN A 124 7.28 5.02 28.38
C ASN A 124 5.96 5.78 28.47
N GLN A 125 5.08 5.67 27.47
CA GLN A 125 3.76 6.28 27.55
C GLN A 125 2.90 5.69 28.67
N TYR A 126 2.97 4.38 28.87
CA TYR A 126 2.28 3.71 29.97
C TYR A 126 2.81 4.14 31.35
N CYS A 127 4.13 4.27 31.50
CA CYS A 127 4.77 4.57 32.79
C CYS A 127 4.80 6.06 33.15
N SER A 128 4.51 6.98 32.22
CA SER A 128 4.71 8.42 32.43
C SER A 128 3.53 9.16 33.07
N ILE A 129 2.38 8.51 33.33
CA ILE A 129 1.15 9.22 33.73
C ILE A 129 0.34 8.41 34.78
N ASP A 130 -0.20 9.09 35.78
CA ASP A 130 -1.16 8.57 36.78
C ASP A 130 -2.57 8.27 36.18
N GLU A 131 -2.78 8.50 34.88
CA GLU A 131 -4.05 8.34 34.16
C GLU A 131 -3.93 7.35 32.98
N PRO A 132 -5.02 6.64 32.63
CA PRO A 132 -5.01 5.66 31.55
C PRO A 132 -4.76 6.31 30.18
N VAL A 133 -3.60 6.02 29.58
CA VAL A 133 -3.23 6.50 28.23
C VAL A 133 -3.88 5.64 27.15
N THR A 134 -4.54 6.30 26.19
CA THR A 134 -5.05 5.65 24.98
C THR A 134 -3.99 5.68 23.88
N ILE A 135 -3.54 4.50 23.43
CA ILE A 135 -2.55 4.37 22.37
C ILE A 135 -3.24 4.15 21.02
N ASN A 136 -2.96 5.03 20.05
CA ASN A 136 -3.41 4.84 18.68
C ASN A 136 -2.56 3.79 17.95
N LEU A 137 -2.99 2.53 18.01
CA LEU A 137 -2.29 1.39 17.37
C LEU A 137 -2.08 1.58 15.87
N ARG A 138 -3.02 2.21 15.15
CA ARG A 138 -2.84 2.48 13.71
C ARG A 138 -1.63 3.36 13.47
N LYS A 139 -1.55 4.47 14.21
CA LYS A 139 -0.45 5.43 14.11
C LYS A 139 0.87 4.72 14.43
N VAL A 140 0.93 4.06 15.58
CA VAL A 140 2.14 3.39 16.08
C VAL A 140 2.66 2.30 15.13
N THR A 141 1.79 1.43 14.62
CA THR A 141 2.18 0.37 13.69
C THR A 141 2.65 0.93 12.34
N ARG A 142 2.02 2.01 11.85
CA ARG A 142 2.47 2.68 10.61
C ARG A 142 3.89 3.22 10.75
N TYR A 143 4.20 3.87 11.87
CA TYR A 143 5.57 4.32 12.14
C TYR A 143 6.57 3.19 12.19
N TYR A 144 6.25 2.11 12.91
CA TYR A 144 7.12 0.96 12.98
C TYR A 144 7.43 0.40 11.58
N CYS A 145 6.40 0.16 10.75
CA CYS A 145 6.58 -0.31 9.39
C CYS A 145 7.45 0.64 8.54
N ALA A 146 7.18 1.94 8.61
CA ALA A 146 7.95 2.94 7.86
C ALA A 146 9.41 3.01 8.31
N ASN A 147 9.67 2.99 9.62
CA ASN A 147 11.02 3.02 10.19
C ASN A 147 11.81 1.76 9.85
N VAL A 148 11.20 0.58 9.95
CA VAL A 148 11.83 -0.69 9.56
C VAL A 148 12.31 -0.62 8.11
N VAL A 149 11.43 -0.22 7.19
CA VAL A 149 11.79 -0.12 5.77
C VAL A 149 12.87 0.95 5.54
N LYS A 150 12.72 2.14 6.12
CA LYS A 150 13.67 3.25 5.95
C LYS A 150 15.06 2.90 6.51
N ASN A 151 15.13 2.24 7.66
CA ASN A 151 16.38 1.83 8.28
C ASN A 151 17.03 0.68 7.49
N MET A 152 16.25 -0.28 6.99
CA MET A 152 16.79 -1.35 6.14
C MET A 152 17.39 -0.81 4.84
N ILE A 153 16.71 0.10 4.14
CA ILE A 153 17.11 0.59 2.82
C ILE A 153 18.16 1.70 2.90
N PHE A 154 17.91 2.71 3.74
CA PHE A 154 18.73 3.93 3.77
C PHE A 154 19.66 4.01 4.97
N SER A 155 19.56 3.07 5.93
CA SER A 155 20.17 3.21 7.26
C SER A 155 19.80 4.53 7.94
N LYS A 156 18.66 5.11 7.57
CA LYS A 156 18.09 6.35 8.11
C LYS A 156 16.84 5.98 8.92
N ARG A 157 16.60 6.68 10.02
CA ARG A 157 15.34 6.61 10.79
C ARG A 157 14.46 7.82 10.53
N LEU A 158 13.18 7.67 10.81
CA LEU A 158 12.24 8.78 10.90
C LEU A 158 12.17 9.22 12.37
N LEU A 159 11.91 8.27 13.26
CA LEU A 159 12.08 8.46 14.70
C LEU A 159 13.57 8.43 15.07
N GLY A 160 14.22 9.60 15.14
CA GLY A 160 15.59 9.65 15.67
C GLY A 160 16.55 10.72 15.15
N LYS A 161 16.09 11.91 14.71
CA LYS A 161 16.92 13.09 15.06
C LYS A 161 17.05 13.05 16.58
N ARG A 162 18.30 13.00 17.04
CA ARG A 162 18.73 12.71 18.42
C ARG A 162 17.66 13.05 19.47
N ILE A 163 17.46 12.11 20.39
CA ILE A 163 16.75 12.32 21.65
C ILE A 163 17.34 13.57 22.34
N THR A 164 16.78 14.74 22.05
CA THR A 164 17.10 16.03 22.70
C THR A 164 15.82 16.82 22.96
N GLY A 165 14.70 16.12 23.20
CA GLY A 165 13.56 16.71 23.89
C GLY A 165 13.80 16.65 25.39
N LYS A 166 13.51 17.74 26.11
CA LYS A 166 13.70 17.90 27.57
C LYS A 166 13.13 16.77 28.45
N ASN A 167 12.30 15.88 27.89
CA ASN A 167 11.60 14.80 28.60
C ASN A 167 11.97 13.38 28.11
N GLY A 168 13.01 13.20 27.28
CA GLY A 168 13.55 11.86 26.95
C GLY A 168 12.64 10.92 26.13
N GLY A 169 11.44 11.35 25.73
CA GLY A 169 10.56 10.61 24.82
C GLY A 169 10.87 10.92 23.34
N PRO A 170 10.58 10.00 22.40
CA PRO A 170 10.72 10.28 20.98
C PRO A 170 9.65 11.29 20.55
N SER A 171 10.06 12.51 20.21
CA SER A 171 9.21 13.46 19.48
C SER A 171 9.28 13.13 17.99
N VAL A 172 8.15 12.78 17.39
CA VAL A 172 8.04 12.73 15.93
C VAL A 172 8.03 14.18 15.42
N GLU A 173 8.94 14.55 14.51
CA GLU A 173 8.82 15.84 13.83
C GLU A 173 7.52 15.84 13.00
N GLU A 174 6.74 16.92 13.00
CA GLU A 174 5.45 16.94 12.27
C GLU A 174 5.62 16.54 10.78
N GLU A 175 6.76 16.87 10.18
CA GLU A 175 7.10 16.52 8.80
C GLU A 175 7.22 15.00 8.58
N ASP A 176 7.79 14.29 9.54
CA ASP A 176 7.93 12.84 9.52
C ASP A 176 6.56 12.16 9.61
N GLU A 177 5.68 12.70 10.45
CA GLU A 177 4.29 12.24 10.57
C GLU A 177 3.54 12.37 9.25
N GLU A 178 3.63 13.54 8.62
CA GLU A 178 3.01 13.79 7.34
C GLU A 178 3.53 12.84 6.25
N GLN A 179 4.82 12.51 6.29
CA GLN A 179 5.42 11.62 5.32
C GLN A 179 4.92 10.17 5.46
N VAL A 180 4.82 9.66 6.68
CA VAL A 180 4.28 8.31 6.94
C VAL A 180 2.84 8.23 6.50
N GLU A 181 2.03 9.22 6.86
CA GLU A 181 0.63 9.27 6.44
C GLU A 181 0.49 9.37 4.93
N ALA A 182 1.35 10.14 4.26
CA ALA A 182 1.39 10.20 2.81
C ALA A 182 1.76 8.84 2.17
N LEU A 183 2.76 8.14 2.70
CA LEU A 183 3.15 6.82 2.22
C LEU A 183 2.02 5.79 2.36
N PHE A 184 1.37 5.74 3.52
CA PHE A 184 0.24 4.83 3.73
C PHE A 184 -1.01 5.24 2.93
N THR A 185 -1.16 6.53 2.61
CA THR A 185 -2.17 6.99 1.66
C THR A 185 -1.88 6.42 0.27
N LEU A 186 -0.67 6.57 -0.25
CA LEU A 186 -0.29 6.00 -1.55
C LEU A 186 -0.53 4.48 -1.61
N LEU A 187 -0.15 3.75 -0.55
CA LEU A 187 -0.39 2.31 -0.44
C LEU A 187 -1.88 1.96 -0.45
N GLY A 188 -2.72 2.76 0.24
CA GLY A 188 -4.17 2.55 0.27
C GLY A 188 -4.86 2.82 -1.08
N TYR A 189 -4.29 3.70 -1.90
CA TYR A 189 -4.81 4.01 -3.23
C TYR A 189 -4.19 3.15 -4.35
N LEU A 190 -3.12 2.42 -4.08
CA LEU A 190 -2.49 1.53 -5.05
C LEU A 190 -3.49 0.43 -5.49
N PHE A 191 -3.80 0.37 -6.79
CA PHE A 191 -4.82 -0.52 -7.36
C PHE A 191 -6.23 -0.33 -6.79
N SER A 192 -6.54 0.84 -6.21
CA SER A 192 -7.90 1.14 -5.78
C SER A 192 -8.83 1.28 -6.98
N PHE A 193 -10.07 0.83 -6.80
CA PHE A 193 -11.12 1.01 -7.78
C PHE A 193 -11.41 2.52 -7.97
N SER A 194 -11.35 3.03 -9.20
CA SER A 194 -11.82 4.38 -9.53
C SER A 194 -12.83 4.36 -10.66
N ILE A 195 -13.95 5.07 -10.48
CA ILE A 195 -15.01 5.25 -11.48
C ILE A 195 -14.42 5.72 -12.81
N SER A 196 -13.48 6.65 -12.75
CA SER A 196 -12.82 7.25 -13.93
C SER A 196 -12.09 6.22 -14.81
N GLU A 197 -11.65 5.10 -14.22
CA GLU A 197 -10.96 4.01 -14.93
C GLU A 197 -11.91 3.03 -15.61
N TYR A 198 -13.14 2.92 -15.09
CA TYR A 198 -14.17 2.01 -15.61
C TYR A 198 -15.16 2.72 -16.54
N LEU A 199 -15.28 4.04 -16.45
CA LEU A 199 -16.09 4.90 -17.33
C LEU A 199 -15.18 5.94 -18.01
N PRO A 200 -14.50 5.60 -19.13
CA PRO A 200 -13.49 6.45 -19.74
C PRO A 200 -13.99 7.85 -20.15
N TRP A 201 -15.28 7.98 -20.46
CA TRP A 201 -15.90 9.29 -20.78
C TRP A 201 -16.00 10.23 -19.57
N LEU A 202 -15.78 9.73 -18.35
CA LEU A 202 -15.73 10.52 -17.12
C LEU A 202 -14.30 10.74 -16.61
N SER A 203 -13.28 10.32 -17.36
CA SER A 203 -11.88 10.37 -16.96
C SER A 203 -11.36 11.79 -16.63
N GLY A 204 -11.97 12.83 -17.20
CA GLY A 204 -11.60 14.22 -16.95
C GLY A 204 -12.00 14.78 -15.57
N PHE A 205 -12.95 14.15 -14.88
CA PHE A 205 -13.64 14.76 -13.74
C PHE A 205 -13.11 14.39 -12.35
N ASP A 206 -12.19 13.42 -12.23
CA ASP A 206 -11.69 12.89 -10.94
C ASP A 206 -12.82 12.66 -9.91
N LEU A 207 -13.89 11.97 -10.33
CA LEU A 207 -15.15 11.86 -9.56
C LEU A 207 -14.98 11.29 -8.14
N ASP A 208 -13.95 10.48 -7.93
CA ASP A 208 -13.64 9.88 -6.64
C ASP A 208 -12.60 10.70 -5.83
N GLY A 209 -12.02 11.74 -6.42
CA GLY A 209 -10.92 12.53 -5.84
C GLY A 209 -9.57 11.80 -5.76
N HIS A 210 -9.49 10.58 -6.30
CA HIS A 210 -8.31 9.72 -6.18
C HIS A 210 -7.08 10.39 -6.79
N LYS A 211 -7.20 11.04 -7.95
CA LYS A 211 -6.07 11.68 -8.63
C LYS A 211 -5.51 12.83 -7.78
N ALA A 212 -6.36 13.70 -7.25
CA ALA A 212 -5.94 14.79 -6.37
C ALA A 212 -5.26 14.28 -5.09
N ILE A 213 -5.85 13.27 -4.44
CA ILE A 213 -5.31 12.69 -3.20
C ILE A 213 -3.94 12.06 -3.44
N ILE A 214 -3.81 11.22 -4.49
CA ILE A 214 -2.55 10.55 -4.82
C ILE A 214 -1.47 11.58 -5.15
N LYS A 215 -1.77 12.60 -5.97
CA LYS A 215 -0.78 13.64 -6.30
C LYS A 215 -0.28 14.38 -5.06
N LYS A 216 -1.18 14.77 -4.16
CA LYS A 216 -0.82 15.45 -2.90
C LYS A 216 0.04 14.56 -2.02
N ALA A 217 -0.35 13.29 -1.85
CA ALA A 217 0.41 12.32 -1.06
C ALA A 217 1.77 12.02 -1.69
N TYR A 218 1.85 11.91 -3.02
CA TYR A 218 3.08 11.62 -3.75
C TYR A 218 4.14 12.67 -3.46
N VAL A 219 3.81 13.95 -3.65
CA VAL A 219 4.71 15.08 -3.38
C VAL A 219 5.23 15.05 -1.94
N LYS A 220 4.38 14.72 -0.96
CA LYS A 220 4.81 14.62 0.44
C LYS A 220 5.72 13.42 0.69
N ALA A 221 5.41 12.26 0.10
CA ALA A 221 6.16 11.03 0.32
C ALA A 221 7.58 11.07 -0.29
N THR A 222 7.77 11.73 -1.43
CA THR A 222 9.05 11.74 -2.17
C THR A 222 10.05 12.80 -1.73
N LYS A 223 9.69 13.74 -0.84
CA LYS A 223 10.59 14.82 -0.37
C LYS A 223 11.97 14.36 0.13
N LEU A 224 12.11 13.13 0.63
CA LEU A 224 13.40 12.59 1.08
C LEU A 224 14.26 11.98 -0.05
N ILE A 225 13.67 11.58 -1.18
CA ILE A 225 14.43 11.03 -2.31
C ILE A 225 15.16 12.15 -3.05
N ASP A 226 14.56 13.35 -3.11
CA ASP A 226 15.10 14.50 -3.84
C ASP A 226 16.15 15.30 -3.04
N HIS A 227 16.40 14.96 -1.76
CA HIS A 227 17.36 15.70 -0.92
C HIS A 227 18.81 15.19 -1.01
N ASP A 228 19.06 14.11 -1.75
CA ASP A 228 20.40 13.51 -1.95
C ASP A 228 20.96 13.81 -3.38
N HIS A 229 20.49 14.88 -4.05
CA HIS A 229 21.06 15.42 -5.29
C HIS A 229 21.55 16.87 -5.14
#